data_AF-A0A707YRC5-F1
#
_entry.id   AF-A0A707YRC5-F1
#
_cell.length_a   1.000
_cell.length_b   1.000
_cell.length_c   1.000
_cell.angle_alpha   90.00
_cell.angle_beta   90.00
_cell.angle_gamma   90.00
#
_symmetry.space_group_name_H-M   'P 1'
#
loop_
_entity.id
_entity.type
_entity.pdbx_description
1 polymer ?
#
loop_
_entity_poly.entity_id
_entity_poly.type
_entity_poly.pdbx_seq_one_letter_code
_entity_poly.pdbx_strand_id
1 'polypeptide(L)'
;MQILKAIGLLMEYPDDELWECRDEALALIQHDAPMLADFTRELLYAPLLDKQAEWCEVFDRGRATSLLLFEHVHAESRDRGQAMVDLLSQYETVGLQLNCRE
;
A
#
# COMPACT_ATOMS: atom_id res chain seq x y z
N MET A 1 -10.57 3.04 -11.31
CA MET A 1 -9.38 3.71 -10.76
C MET A 1 -9.55 4.12 -9.30
N GLN A 2 -10.67 4.72 -8.87
CA GLN A 2 -10.80 5.18 -7.47
C GLN A 2 -10.70 4.06 -6.44
N ILE A 3 -11.33 2.92 -6.68
CA ILE A 3 -11.21 1.76 -5.79
C ILE A 3 -9.77 1.22 -5.65
N LEU A 4 -8.94 1.34 -6.69
CA LEU A 4 -7.54 0.90 -6.62
C LEU A 4 -6.71 1.86 -5.76
N LYS A 5 -7.02 3.17 -5.80
CA LYS A 5 -6.40 4.16 -4.91
C LYS A 5 -6.83 3.96 -3.47
N ALA A 6 -8.11 3.69 -3.24
CA ALA A 6 -8.65 3.32 -1.94
C ALA A 6 -7.95 2.08 -1.35
N ILE A 7 -7.82 1.02 -2.15
CA ILE A 7 -7.10 -0.19 -1.74
C ILE A 7 -5.63 0.13 -1.48
N GLY A 8 -4.98 0.92 -2.34
CA GLY A 8 -3.59 1.37 -2.15
C GLY A 8 -3.40 2.05 -0.79
N LEU A 9 -4.21 3.06 -0.49
CA LEU A 9 -4.18 3.77 0.80
C LEU A 9 -4.35 2.82 2.00
N LEU A 10 -5.27 1.85 1.90
CA LEU A 10 -5.52 0.88 2.99
C LEU A 10 -4.43 -0.20 3.13
N MET A 11 -3.54 -0.31 2.15
CA MET A 11 -2.39 -1.22 2.17
C MET A 11 -1.08 -0.53 2.58
N GLU A 12 -1.06 0.81 2.59
CA GLU A 12 0.09 1.58 3.09
C GLU A 12 0.34 1.31 4.58
N TYR A 13 1.58 1.59 5.02
CA TYR A 13 1.94 1.42 6.41
C TYR A 13 1.08 2.36 7.29
N PRO A 14 0.43 1.86 8.35
CA PRO A 14 -0.32 2.71 9.27
C PRO A 14 0.58 3.73 9.95
N ASP A 15 0.35 5.01 9.70
CA ASP A 15 1.13 6.10 10.30
C ASP A 15 0.22 7.12 11.01
N ASP A 16 0.87 8.09 11.66
CA ASP A 16 0.17 9.15 12.40
C ASP A 16 -0.63 10.05 11.45
N GLU A 17 -0.14 10.32 10.23
CA GLU A 17 -0.82 11.20 9.26
C GLU A 17 -2.18 10.61 8.85
N LEU A 18 -2.23 9.33 8.51
CA LEU A 18 -3.47 8.62 8.20
C LEU A 18 -4.40 8.53 9.41
N TRP A 19 -3.87 8.32 10.62
CA TRP A 19 -4.68 8.24 11.84
C TRP A 19 -5.26 9.60 12.27
N GLU A 20 -4.52 10.69 12.06
CA GLU A 20 -4.98 12.06 12.28
C GLU A 20 -6.11 12.41 11.29
N CYS A 21 -6.02 11.93 10.05
CA CYS A 21 -7.00 12.17 8.99
C CYS A 21 -8.04 11.05 8.83
N ARG A 22 -8.19 10.16 9.82
CA ARG A 22 -9.00 8.93 9.69
C ARG A 22 -10.47 9.15 9.32
N ASP A 23 -11.05 10.27 9.76
CA ASP A 23 -12.46 10.58 9.48
C ASP A 23 -12.65 10.98 8.02
N GLU A 24 -11.69 11.72 7.46
CA GLU A 24 -11.66 12.09 6.04
C GLU A 24 -11.41 10.87 5.16
N ALA A 25 -10.44 10.01 5.56
CA ALA A 25 -10.17 8.75 4.88
C ALA A 25 -11.41 7.84 4.89
N LEU A 26 -12.08 7.66 6.04
CA LEU A 26 -13.30 6.86 6.12
C LEU A 26 -14.42 7.44 5.25
N ALA A 27 -14.63 8.76 5.26
CA ALA A 27 -15.63 9.41 4.43
C ALA A 27 -15.37 9.22 2.93
N LEU A 28 -14.10 9.34 2.51
CA LEU A 28 -13.68 9.08 1.13
C LEU A 28 -13.97 7.62 0.74
N ILE A 29 -13.61 6.66 1.59
CA ILE A 29 -13.88 5.24 1.34
C ILE A 29 -15.38 4.94 1.31
N GLN A 30 -16.17 5.52 2.22
CA GLN A 30 -17.63 5.34 2.23
C GLN A 30 -18.28 5.83 0.93
N HIS A 31 -17.75 6.90 0.33
CA HIS A 31 -18.25 7.44 -0.92
C HIS A 31 -17.78 6.61 -2.13
N ASP A 32 -16.48 6.35 -2.25
CA ASP A 32 -15.88 5.78 -3.47
C ASP A 32 -15.83 4.24 -3.47
N ALA A 33 -15.81 3.61 -2.29
CA ALA A 33 -15.70 2.17 -2.10
C ALA A 33 -16.49 1.69 -0.85
N PRO A 34 -17.82 1.89 -0.80
CA PRO A 34 -18.65 1.61 0.39
C PRO A 34 -18.55 0.17 0.91
N MET A 35 -18.17 -0.79 0.05
CA MET A 35 -17.97 -2.20 0.42
C MET A 35 -16.75 -2.42 1.32
N LEU A 36 -15.82 -1.46 1.36
CA LEU A 36 -14.66 -1.47 2.25
C LEU A 36 -14.91 -0.68 3.54
N ALA A 37 -16.03 0.03 3.67
CA ALA A 37 -16.26 0.98 4.76
C ALA A 37 -16.19 0.34 6.16
N ASP A 38 -16.73 -0.86 6.31
CA ASP A 38 -16.71 -1.55 7.61
C ASP A 38 -15.29 -1.99 7.96
N PHE A 39 -14.56 -2.56 7.00
CA PHE A 39 -13.14 -2.90 7.16
C PHE A 39 -12.30 -1.66 7.51
N THR A 40 -12.47 -0.57 6.78
CA THR A 40 -11.75 0.69 7.03
C THR A 40 -12.04 1.25 8.41
N ARG A 41 -13.31 1.18 8.87
CA ARG A 41 -13.66 1.61 10.22
C ARG A 41 -12.97 0.76 11.28
N GLU A 42 -13.00 -0.56 11.13
CA GLU A 42 -12.32 -1.49 12.04
C GLU A 42 -10.80 -1.26 12.08
N LEU A 43 -10.19 -0.97 10.93
CA LEU A 43 -8.77 -0.67 10.80
C LEU A 43 -8.40 0.66 11.49
N LEU A 44 -9.01 1.77 11.06
CA LEU A 44 -8.57 3.12 11.43
C LEU A 44 -8.95 3.55 12.86
N TYR A 45 -9.88 2.84 13.51
CA TYR A 45 -10.30 3.12 14.89
C TYR A 45 -9.68 2.18 15.92
N ALA A 46 -8.85 1.23 15.49
CA ALA A 46 -8.02 0.45 16.38
C ALA A 46 -6.80 1.26 16.87
N PRO A 47 -6.15 0.82 17.97
CA PRO A 47 -4.89 1.43 18.39
C PRO A 47 -3.84 1.34 17.28
N LEU A 48 -3.19 2.47 16.96
CA LEU A 48 -2.23 2.56 15.85
C LEU A 48 -1.11 1.54 15.97
N LEU A 49 -0.48 1.44 17.15
CA LEU A 49 0.62 0.50 17.40
C LEU A 49 0.23 -0.96 17.13
N ASP A 50 -1.02 -1.34 17.41
CA ASP A 50 -1.50 -2.70 17.15
C ASP A 50 -1.61 -2.93 15.64
N LYS A 51 -2.09 -1.94 14.88
CA LYS A 51 -2.20 -2.03 13.42
C LYS A 51 -0.86 -1.96 12.71
N GLN A 52 0.11 -1.22 13.25
CA GLN A 52 1.49 -1.25 12.78
C GLN A 52 2.12 -2.64 12.97
N ALA A 53 1.92 -3.25 14.14
CA ALA A 53 2.41 -4.60 14.40
C ALA A 53 1.76 -5.64 13.47
N GLU A 54 0.43 -5.59 13.30
CA GLU A 54 -0.29 -6.45 12.36
C GLU A 54 0.18 -6.25 10.91
N TRP A 55 0.46 -5.01 10.49
CA TRP A 55 0.96 -4.74 9.15
C TRP A 55 2.33 -5.39 8.92
N CYS A 56 3.28 -5.23 9.84
CA CYS A 56 4.59 -5.88 9.73
C CYS A 56 4.49 -7.41 9.77
N GLU A 57 3.60 -7.96 10.59
CA GLU A 57 3.32 -9.40 10.63
C GLU A 57 2.86 -9.94 9.27
N VAL A 58 2.01 -9.19 8.58
CA VAL A 58 1.46 -9.59 7.29
C VAL A 58 2.45 -9.34 6.16
N PHE A 59 3.05 -8.16 6.06
CA PHE A 59 3.75 -7.74 4.85
C PHE A 59 5.28 -7.88 4.92
N ASP A 60 5.89 -7.80 6.11
CA ASP A 60 7.36 -7.77 6.26
C ASP A 60 7.98 -9.12 6.65
N ARG A 61 7.16 -10.12 7.02
CA ARG A 61 7.68 -11.42 7.48
C ARG A 61 8.06 -12.39 6.37
N GLY A 62 7.68 -12.13 5.12
CA GLY A 62 8.06 -13.02 4.04
C GLY A 62 7.52 -12.68 2.66
N ARG A 63 8.06 -13.41 1.68
CA ARG A 63 7.82 -13.19 0.25
C ARG A 63 6.41 -13.53 -0.24
N ALA A 64 5.59 -14.20 0.57
CA ALA A 64 4.29 -14.70 0.14
C ALA A 64 3.21 -13.61 0.15
N THR A 65 3.44 -12.56 0.95
CA THR A 65 2.50 -11.49 1.22
C THR A 65 3.13 -10.11 1.02
N SER A 66 4.45 -10.01 0.82
CA SER A 66 5.16 -8.75 0.58
C SER A 66 4.48 -7.83 -0.45
N LEU A 67 4.51 -6.53 -0.22
CA LEU A 67 3.98 -5.55 -1.18
C LEU A 67 4.97 -5.22 -2.30
N LEU A 68 6.18 -5.77 -2.23
CA LEU A 68 7.22 -5.57 -3.23
C LEU A 68 7.05 -6.60 -4.35
N LEU A 69 6.52 -6.14 -5.49
CA LEU A 69 6.20 -6.95 -6.67
C LEU A 69 7.33 -7.93 -7.05
N PHE A 70 8.58 -7.45 -7.06
CA PHE A 70 9.72 -8.27 -7.51
C PHE A 70 10.30 -9.20 -6.45
N GLU A 71 9.93 -9.06 -5.17
CA GLU A 71 10.31 -10.06 -4.16
C GLU A 71 9.60 -11.39 -4.41
N HIS A 72 8.38 -11.35 -4.94
CA HIS A 72 7.61 -12.54 -5.31
C HIS A 72 8.21 -13.26 -6.52
N VAL A 73 8.72 -12.51 -7.49
CA VAL A 73 9.15 -13.04 -8.79
C VAL A 73 10.64 -13.42 -8.80
N HIS A 74 11.49 -12.58 -8.21
CA HIS A 74 12.95 -12.71 -8.35
C HIS A 74 13.68 -12.95 -7.02
N ALA A 75 13.00 -12.87 -5.86
CA ALA A 75 13.63 -12.98 -4.53
C ALA A 75 14.93 -12.16 -4.43
N GLU A 76 16.05 -12.78 -4.03
CA GLU A 76 17.38 -12.13 -3.96
C GLU A 76 18.20 -12.25 -5.27
N SER A 77 17.59 -12.66 -6.39
CA SER A 77 18.30 -12.73 -7.67
C SER A 77 18.80 -11.36 -8.10
N ARG A 78 19.96 -11.35 -8.77
CA ARG A 78 20.48 -10.18 -9.49
C ARG A 78 19.47 -9.61 -10.50
N ASP A 79 18.56 -10.44 -11.00
CA ASP A 79 17.52 -10.04 -11.95
C ASP A 79 16.52 -9.03 -11.38
N ARG A 80 16.40 -8.94 -10.04
CA ARG A 80 15.53 -7.95 -9.35
C ARG A 80 15.87 -6.52 -9.78
N GLY A 81 17.16 -6.21 -9.91
CA GLY A 81 17.61 -4.87 -10.28
C GLY A 81 17.15 -4.49 -11.70
N GLN A 82 17.31 -5.41 -12.65
CA GLN A 82 16.89 -5.16 -14.03
C GLN A 82 15.37 -5.05 -14.15
N ALA A 83 14.62 -5.91 -13.45
CA ALA A 83 13.15 -5.87 -13.47
C ALA A 83 12.60 -4.52 -12.94
N MET A 84 13.25 -3.93 -11.93
CA MET A 84 12.90 -2.60 -11.44
C MET A 84 13.14 -1.51 -12.49
N VAL A 85 14.29 -1.55 -13.17
CA VAL A 85 14.60 -0.60 -14.26
C VAL A 85 13.58 -0.71 -15.38
N ASP A 86 13.21 -1.93 -15.76
CA ASP A 86 12.23 -2.17 -16.82
C ASP A 86 10.84 -1.64 -16.43
N LEU A 87 10.43 -1.79 -15.17
CA LEU A 87 9.17 -1.23 -14.66
C LEU A 87 9.15 0.30 -14.69
N LEU A 88 10.25 0.93 -14.25
CA LEU A 88 10.41 2.39 -14.29
C LEU A 88 10.30 2.90 -15.74
N SER A 89 10.99 2.24 -16.67
CA SER A 89 10.94 2.59 -18.09
C SER A 89 9.52 2.51 -18.65
N GLN A 90 8.74 1.49 -18.26
CA GLN A 90 7.33 1.37 -18.67
C GLN A 90 6.47 2.54 -18.16
N TYR A 91 6.63 2.95 -16.90
CA TYR A 91 5.91 4.11 -16.38
C TYR A 91 6.28 5.41 -17.11
N GLU A 92 7.55 5.61 -17.41
CA GLU A 92 8.02 6.77 -18.18
C GLU A 92 7.39 6.82 -19.58
N THR A 93 7.20 5.66 -20.24
CA THR A 93 6.59 5.62 -21.58
C THR A 93 5.15 6.15 -21.63
N VAL A 94 4.43 6.10 -20.49
CA VAL A 94 3.07 6.64 -20.34
C VAL A 94 3.04 7.99 -19.61
N GLY A 95 4.20 8.61 -19.39
CA GLY A 95 4.34 9.91 -18.74
C GLY A 95 4.16 9.88 -17.22
N LEU A 96 4.23 8.70 -16.59
CA LEU A 96 4.20 8.56 -15.15
C LEU A 96 5.63 8.63 -14.61
N GLN A 97 5.91 9.65 -13.80
CA GLN A 97 7.16 9.76 -13.07
C GLN A 97 6.91 9.39 -11.62
N LEU A 98 7.64 8.38 -11.13
CA LEU A 98 7.67 8.10 -9.70
C LEU A 98 8.44 9.23 -9.02
N ASN A 99 7.73 9.99 -8.18
CA ASN A 99 8.40 10.81 -7.18
C ASN A 99 8.92 9.85 -6.12
N CYS A 100 10.22 9.56 -6.15
CA CYS A 100 10.89 8.95 -5.01
C CYS A 100 10.83 9.95 -3.84
N ARG A 101 9.77 9.88 -3.05
CA ARG A 101 9.84 10.27 -1.65
C ARG A 101 9.73 8.99 -0.85
N GLU A 102 10.76 8.82 -0.02
CA GLU A 102 11.05 7.72 0.91
C GLU A 102 11.88 6.57 0.34
#